data_AF-A0A3P5X707-F1
#
_entry.id   AF-A0A3P5X707-F1
#
_cell.length_a   1.000
_cell.length_b   1.000
_cell.length_c   1.000
_cell.angle_alpha   90.00
_cell.angle_beta   90.00
_cell.angle_gamma   90.00
#
_symmetry.space_group_name_H-M   'P 1'
#
loop_
_entity.id
_entity.type
_entity.pdbx_description
1 polymer ?
#
loop_
_entity_poly.entity_id
_entity_poly.type
_entity_poly.pdbx_seq_one_letter_code
_entity_poly.pdbx_strand_id
1 'polypeptide(L)'
;MGAGHSHASPDHSEPTPAAIAARRKANRILAAILIPLTLLTLAGMAMLWPSGSKEGISLANPYSAAPGVTFDTGTIQSVSLDSCMQGTPQQAPGQAGQDTQGTQGTPGSLDTQGGQQAAGSDCTFALTQPDKGGSPVKVVINPDVASSHGVKPGDQIRYLNLSGVQGASASQTSPSYIFLDFVRTLPIVLLALLYAAVVIVVARWRGFRALVGLVGAYFVLAGFILPGLVEGKPPLLLALVGSTVIMIGVLYFAHGFSARTSTALLGTMFGLGITALLAAWATDAANLAGVGNHDATTLINTSANISITGVILCGLIISGLGVLNDVTITQSSAVWELYELAPDSSARKLFTSAMRIGRDHIASTVYTIAFAYAGAALPILIIVMLYDRPLGETLTSAELSEEVIRTLVGSIGLVLAIPVTTLIAVLVVKATHMGRRQPMGLEGGAPVLSGEADDGGAHLPARARQSGRDDVGPPLGEDVHLGGDTAGGTADGTTAAAGTRRGRRADRRP
;
A
#
# COMPACT_ATOMS: atom_id res chain seq x y z
N MET A 1 20.83 -61.94 -24.29
CA MET A 1 20.67 -61.85 -22.82
C MET A 1 19.89 -60.58 -22.55
N GLY A 2 18.71 -60.67 -21.93
CA GLY A 2 17.86 -59.51 -21.65
C GLY A 2 17.99 -59.09 -20.18
N ALA A 3 18.12 -57.79 -19.93
CA ALA A 3 18.04 -57.20 -18.59
C ALA A 3 16.72 -56.46 -18.46
N GLY A 4 15.86 -56.88 -17.53
CA GLY A 4 14.62 -56.18 -17.21
C GLY A 4 14.88 -55.12 -16.15
N HIS A 5 14.48 -53.87 -16.42
CA HIS A 5 14.48 -52.81 -15.40
C HIS A 5 13.16 -52.83 -14.63
N SER A 6 13.20 -53.21 -13.35
CA SER A 6 12.06 -53.11 -12.44
C SER A 6 11.97 -51.71 -11.83
N HIS A 7 10.89 -50.99 -12.14
CA HIS A 7 10.58 -49.74 -11.46
C HIS A 7 10.05 -50.03 -10.05
N ALA A 8 10.79 -49.60 -9.01
CA ALA A 8 10.26 -49.58 -7.65
C ALA A 8 9.23 -48.45 -7.51
N SER A 9 8.01 -48.78 -7.11
CA SER A 9 6.96 -47.79 -6.83
C SER A 9 7.34 -46.92 -5.61
N PRO A 10 6.93 -45.63 -5.57
CA PRO A 10 7.07 -44.84 -4.37
C PRO A 10 6.14 -45.40 -3.29
N ASP A 11 6.72 -45.92 -2.21
CA ASP A 11 5.96 -46.45 -1.07
C ASP A 11 5.19 -45.33 -0.37
N HIS A 12 3.88 -45.26 -0.62
CA HIS A 12 2.96 -44.38 0.08
C HIS A 12 2.63 -44.97 1.46
N SER A 13 3.62 -44.96 2.36
CA SER A 13 3.47 -45.45 3.72
C SER A 13 2.32 -44.74 4.42
N GLU A 14 1.25 -45.47 4.78
CA GLU A 14 0.05 -44.87 5.37
C GLU A 14 0.37 -44.17 6.71
N PRO A 15 -0.20 -42.97 6.97
CA PRO A 15 0.08 -42.23 8.19
C PRO A 15 -0.46 -42.98 9.41
N THR A 16 0.40 -43.21 10.40
CA THR A 16 0.05 -43.95 11.62
C THR A 16 -1.20 -43.37 12.32
N PRO A 17 -2.03 -44.20 13.00
CA PRO A 17 -3.23 -43.71 13.70
C PRO A 17 -2.93 -42.59 14.71
N ALA A 18 -1.76 -42.62 15.34
CA ALA A 18 -1.27 -41.55 16.22
C ALA A 18 -1.02 -40.23 15.48
N ALA A 19 -0.44 -40.27 14.27
CA ALA A 19 -0.26 -39.10 13.40
C ALA A 19 -1.62 -38.48 13.02
N ILE A 20 -2.58 -39.32 12.63
CA ILE A 20 -3.94 -38.90 12.28
C ILE A 20 -4.63 -38.25 13.49
N ALA A 21 -4.51 -38.84 14.68
CA ALA A 21 -5.08 -38.30 15.92
C ALA A 21 -4.45 -36.95 16.30
N ALA A 22 -3.13 -36.82 16.20
CA ALA A 22 -2.40 -35.59 16.48
C ALA A 22 -2.80 -34.45 15.52
N ARG A 23 -2.88 -34.75 14.21
CA ARG A 23 -3.39 -33.82 13.19
C ARG A 23 -4.84 -33.38 13.45
N ARG A 24 -5.72 -34.31 13.85
CA ARG A 24 -7.10 -33.98 14.26
C ARG A 24 -7.12 -33.09 15.50
N LYS A 25 -6.25 -33.32 16.49
CA LYS A 25 -6.17 -32.50 17.72
C LYS A 25 -5.74 -31.06 17.41
N ALA A 26 -4.70 -30.85 16.61
CA ALA A 26 -4.26 -29.51 16.23
C ALA A 26 -5.31 -28.75 15.41
N ASN A 27 -5.94 -29.40 14.42
CA ASN A 27 -7.04 -28.79 13.67
C ASN A 27 -8.24 -28.44 14.57
N ARG A 28 -8.56 -29.28 15.57
CA ARG A 28 -9.60 -28.98 16.57
C ARG A 28 -9.24 -27.79 17.45
N ILE A 29 -7.97 -27.63 17.85
CA ILE A 29 -7.52 -26.47 18.63
C ILE A 29 -7.64 -25.18 17.80
N LEU A 30 -7.16 -25.20 16.55
CA LEU A 30 -7.32 -24.06 15.63
C LEU A 30 -8.80 -23.69 15.42
N ALA A 31 -9.66 -24.69 15.18
CA ALA A 31 -11.10 -24.47 15.06
C ALA A 31 -11.74 -23.96 16.36
N ALA A 32 -11.33 -24.46 17.53
CA ALA A 32 -11.85 -24.04 18.83
C ALA A 32 -11.48 -22.59 19.19
N ILE A 33 -10.43 -22.02 18.60
CA ILE A 33 -10.09 -20.60 18.74
C ILE A 33 -10.77 -19.77 17.65
N LEU A 34 -10.65 -20.20 16.38
CA LEU A 34 -11.11 -19.41 15.24
C LEU A 34 -12.62 -19.40 15.04
N ILE A 35 -13.36 -20.46 15.40
CA ILE A 35 -14.82 -20.47 15.27
C ILE A 35 -15.46 -19.46 16.24
N PRO A 36 -15.18 -19.47 17.56
CA PRO A 36 -15.71 -18.45 18.47
C PRO A 36 -15.31 -17.03 18.06
N LEU A 37 -14.06 -16.83 17.62
CA LEU A 37 -13.59 -15.51 17.18
C LEU A 37 -14.28 -15.04 15.89
N THR A 38 -14.54 -15.95 14.94
CA THR A 38 -15.32 -15.65 13.73
C THR A 38 -16.77 -15.32 14.08
N LEU A 39 -17.40 -16.09 14.97
CA LEU A 39 -18.76 -15.83 15.44
C LEU A 39 -18.87 -14.49 16.19
N LEU A 40 -17.90 -14.17 17.05
CA LEU A 40 -17.79 -12.87 17.72
C LEU A 40 -17.64 -11.73 16.70
N THR A 41 -16.81 -11.91 15.68
CA THR A 41 -16.61 -10.92 14.61
C THR A 41 -17.89 -10.71 13.81
N LEU A 42 -18.60 -11.78 13.44
CA LEU A 42 -19.86 -11.69 12.71
C LEU A 42 -20.98 -11.07 13.57
N ALA A 43 -21.05 -11.39 14.86
CA ALA A 43 -21.98 -10.75 15.79
C ALA A 43 -21.67 -9.25 15.95
N GLY A 44 -20.39 -8.89 16.06
CA GLY A 44 -19.94 -7.50 16.05
C GLY A 44 -20.29 -6.78 14.74
N MET A 45 -20.14 -7.44 13.59
CA MET A 45 -20.51 -6.88 12.29
C MET A 45 -22.02 -6.67 12.17
N ALA A 46 -22.83 -7.62 12.65
CA ALA A 46 -24.28 -7.49 12.68
C ALA A 46 -24.75 -6.36 13.62
N MET A 47 -24.15 -6.24 14.81
CA MET A 47 -24.45 -5.19 15.79
C MET A 47 -24.03 -3.80 15.30
N LEU A 48 -22.91 -3.71 14.58
CA LEU A 48 -22.40 -2.47 14.00
C LEU A 48 -22.94 -2.19 12.59
N TRP A 49 -23.78 -3.06 12.02
CA TRP A 49 -24.21 -2.97 10.63
C TRP A 49 -24.90 -1.62 10.34
N PRO A 50 -24.45 -0.84 9.35
CA PRO A 50 -25.01 0.48 9.08
C PRO A 50 -26.47 0.40 8.61
N SER A 51 -27.32 1.31 9.09
CA SER A 51 -28.72 1.41 8.63
C SER A 51 -28.82 1.89 7.18
N GLY A 52 -27.77 2.55 6.66
CA GLY A 52 -27.77 3.15 5.31
C GLY A 52 -28.60 4.42 5.23
N SER A 53 -29.12 4.90 6.36
CA SER A 53 -29.87 6.15 6.48
C SER A 53 -28.94 7.34 6.28
N LYS A 54 -29.16 8.12 5.21
CA LYS A 54 -28.43 9.38 4.96
C LYS A 54 -29.04 10.59 5.69
N GLU A 55 -29.96 10.35 6.60
CA GLU A 55 -30.64 11.39 7.38
C GLU A 55 -29.63 12.15 8.25
N GLY A 56 -29.73 13.48 8.28
CA GLY A 56 -28.74 14.35 8.90
C GLY A 56 -27.46 14.60 8.08
N ILE A 57 -27.20 13.82 7.02
CA ILE A 57 -26.11 14.11 6.07
C ILE A 57 -26.62 15.08 5.01
N SER A 58 -26.66 16.37 5.36
CA SER A 58 -26.66 17.39 4.31
C SER A 58 -25.26 17.44 3.69
N LEU A 59 -25.00 16.52 2.77
CA LEU A 59 -24.00 16.72 1.72
C LEU A 59 -24.48 17.89 0.86
N ALA A 60 -24.30 19.10 1.41
CA ALA A 60 -24.02 20.30 0.65
C ALA A 60 -22.68 20.07 -0.07
N ASN A 61 -22.68 19.15 -1.04
CA ASN A 61 -21.78 19.22 -2.18
C ASN A 61 -21.85 20.69 -2.62
N PRO A 62 -20.76 21.46 -2.50
CA PRO A 62 -20.81 22.92 -2.54
C PRO A 62 -21.35 23.46 -3.87
N TYR A 63 -21.43 22.58 -4.86
CA TYR A 63 -21.99 22.79 -6.18
C TYR A 63 -23.47 22.40 -6.31
N SER A 64 -23.97 21.37 -5.62
CA SER A 64 -25.38 20.94 -5.73
C SER A 64 -26.32 21.53 -4.67
N ALA A 65 -25.88 22.55 -3.93
CA ALA A 65 -26.71 23.25 -2.95
C ALA A 65 -27.79 24.16 -3.59
N ALA A 66 -27.65 24.50 -4.88
CA ALA A 66 -28.61 25.29 -5.64
C ALA A 66 -29.41 24.41 -6.63
N PRO A 67 -30.76 24.52 -6.68
CA PRO A 67 -31.57 23.90 -7.72
C PRO A 67 -31.10 24.31 -9.11
N GLY A 68 -30.92 23.32 -10.00
CA GLY A 68 -30.51 23.55 -11.39
C GLY A 68 -29.02 23.36 -11.69
N VAL A 69 -28.14 23.16 -10.69
CA VAL A 69 -26.74 22.76 -10.94
C VAL A 69 -26.68 21.28 -11.33
N THR A 70 -25.94 20.99 -12.40
CA THR A 70 -25.66 19.62 -12.85
C THR A 70 -24.16 19.39 -13.09
N PHE A 71 -23.77 18.13 -13.11
CA PHE A 71 -22.42 17.69 -13.46
C PHE A 71 -22.47 16.99 -14.81
N ASP A 72 -21.75 17.54 -15.78
CA ASP A 72 -21.71 17.03 -17.14
C ASP A 72 -20.26 16.67 -17.54
N THR A 73 -20.14 15.90 -18.61
CA THR A 73 -18.85 15.58 -19.25
C THR A 73 -18.90 15.96 -20.73
N GLY A 74 -17.73 16.25 -21.29
CA GLY A 74 -17.61 16.61 -22.69
C GLY A 74 -16.16 16.59 -23.17
N THR A 75 -15.99 16.66 -24.48
CA THR A 75 -14.68 16.64 -25.15
C THR A 75 -14.31 18.05 -25.63
N ILE A 76 -13.11 18.53 -25.29
CA ILE A 76 -12.62 19.85 -25.73
C ILE A 76 -12.38 19.83 -27.24
N GLN A 77 -12.98 20.77 -27.97
CA GLN A 77 -12.75 21.01 -29.40
C GLN A 77 -11.62 22.04 -29.63
N SER A 78 -11.60 23.10 -28.84
CA SER A 78 -10.61 24.17 -28.93
C SER A 78 -10.42 24.87 -27.58
N VAL A 79 -9.31 25.57 -27.43
CA VAL A 79 -8.96 26.35 -26.24
C VAL A 79 -8.66 27.78 -26.67
N SER A 80 -9.28 28.76 -26.02
CA SER A 80 -9.07 30.20 -26.27
C SER A 80 -8.61 30.91 -24.99
N LEU A 81 -7.86 31.99 -25.17
CA LEU A 81 -7.63 33.01 -24.16
C LEU A 81 -8.52 34.18 -24.53
N ASP A 82 -9.50 34.49 -23.69
CA ASP A 82 -10.39 35.63 -23.88
C ASP A 82 -10.51 36.40 -22.56
N SER A 83 -10.94 37.66 -22.61
CA SER A 83 -11.22 38.43 -21.40
C SER A 83 -12.24 37.71 -20.50
N CYS A 84 -11.96 37.58 -19.20
CA CYS A 84 -12.89 36.98 -18.23
C CYS A 84 -14.29 37.66 -18.20
N MET A 85 -14.44 38.87 -18.76
CA MET A 85 -15.71 39.60 -18.86
C MET A 85 -16.59 39.18 -20.05
N GLN A 86 -16.09 38.38 -21.00
CA GLN A 86 -16.83 37.90 -22.18
C GLN A 86 -17.31 36.44 -22.01
N GLY A 87 -18.01 36.18 -20.91
CA GLY A 87 -18.43 34.84 -20.48
C GLY A 87 -19.59 34.19 -21.26
N THR A 88 -20.00 34.74 -22.39
CA THR A 88 -21.13 34.25 -23.21
C THR A 88 -20.67 33.72 -24.58
N PRO A 89 -21.41 32.77 -25.20
CA PRO A 89 -21.07 32.28 -26.53
C PRO A 89 -21.36 33.35 -27.59
N GLN A 90 -20.31 33.96 -28.11
CA GLN A 90 -20.40 34.83 -29.28
C GLN A 90 -20.81 33.99 -30.49
N GLN A 91 -21.99 34.26 -31.05
CA GLN A 91 -22.42 33.66 -32.32
C GLN A 91 -21.43 34.03 -33.42
N ALA A 92 -21.23 33.11 -34.37
CA ALA A 92 -20.28 33.26 -35.48
C ALA A 92 -20.53 34.56 -36.28
N PRO A 93 -19.48 35.19 -36.82
CA PRO A 93 -19.58 36.51 -37.46
C PRO A 93 -20.40 36.45 -38.76
N GLY A 94 -21.68 36.78 -38.64
CA GLY A 94 -22.60 37.00 -39.75
C GLY A 94 -22.78 38.50 -40.03
N GLN A 95 -22.48 38.88 -41.27
CA GLN A 95 -22.86 40.14 -41.95
C GLN A 95 -22.11 41.42 -41.54
N ALA A 96 -21.37 41.94 -42.52
CA ALA A 96 -20.94 43.33 -42.59
C ALA A 96 -22.08 44.23 -43.09
N GLY A 97 -22.05 45.50 -42.68
CA GLY A 97 -23.05 46.53 -42.99
C GLY A 97 -23.59 47.17 -41.70
N GLN A 98 -23.81 48.48 -41.61
CA GLN A 98 -23.73 49.55 -42.63
C GLN A 98 -23.17 50.84 -42.03
N ASP A 99 -22.63 51.70 -42.90
CA ASP A 99 -22.17 53.05 -42.55
C ASP A 99 -23.33 53.93 -42.06
N THR A 100 -23.05 54.84 -41.12
CA THR A 100 -23.84 56.07 -40.95
C THR A 100 -22.94 57.21 -40.46
N GLN A 101 -22.89 58.29 -41.23
CA GLN A 101 -22.17 59.53 -40.92
C GLN A 101 -23.04 60.53 -40.15
N GLY A 102 -22.38 61.43 -39.41
CA GLY A 102 -22.99 62.61 -38.77
C GLY A 102 -23.19 62.41 -37.25
N THR A 103 -22.83 63.36 -36.38
CA THR A 103 -22.81 64.82 -36.58
C THR A 103 -21.68 65.48 -35.75
N GLN A 104 -21.15 66.61 -36.22
CA GLN A 104 -20.16 67.42 -35.49
C GLN A 104 -20.77 68.11 -34.27
N GLY A 105 -20.01 68.20 -33.17
CA GLY A 105 -20.42 68.91 -31.95
C GLY A 105 -19.24 69.30 -31.05
N THR A 106 -18.70 70.50 -31.29
CA THR A 106 -18.01 71.41 -30.33
C THR A 106 -16.82 70.90 -29.48
N PRO A 107 -15.64 71.55 -29.53
CA PRO A 107 -14.54 71.27 -28.61
C PRO A 107 -14.79 71.90 -27.23
N GLY A 108 -14.94 71.07 -26.20
CA GLY A 108 -15.03 71.47 -24.80
C GLY A 108 -14.14 70.57 -23.94
N SER A 109 -13.24 71.17 -23.19
CA SER A 109 -12.36 70.49 -22.23
C SER A 109 -13.16 69.72 -21.17
N LEU A 110 -12.72 68.53 -20.79
CA LEU A 110 -12.37 68.21 -19.40
C LEU A 110 -11.61 66.87 -19.33
N ASP A 111 -10.52 66.90 -18.56
CA ASP A 111 -9.85 65.79 -17.87
C ASP A 111 -9.59 64.46 -18.60
N THR A 112 -8.36 64.34 -19.11
CA THR A 112 -7.66 63.06 -19.26
C THR A 112 -7.36 62.45 -17.89
N GLN A 113 -8.39 62.06 -17.13
CA GLN A 113 -8.20 60.98 -16.16
C GLN A 113 -8.02 59.70 -16.96
N GLY A 114 -6.80 59.19 -16.95
CA GLY A 114 -6.50 57.87 -17.48
C GLY A 114 -7.34 56.85 -16.72
N GLY A 115 -8.47 56.47 -17.31
CA GLY A 115 -9.12 55.23 -16.98
C GLY A 115 -8.08 54.14 -17.17
N GLN A 116 -7.54 53.63 -16.06
CA GLN A 116 -6.96 52.31 -16.04
C GLN A 116 -8.12 51.38 -16.38
N GLN A 117 -8.32 51.13 -17.68
CA GLN A 117 -8.88 49.86 -18.14
C GLN A 117 -8.11 48.83 -17.34
N ALA A 118 -8.78 48.21 -16.36
CA ALA A 118 -8.20 47.10 -15.63
C ALA A 118 -7.74 46.13 -16.71
N ALA A 119 -6.44 45.89 -16.78
CA ALA A 119 -5.87 44.98 -17.77
C ALA A 119 -6.62 43.68 -17.61
N GLY A 120 -7.48 43.37 -18.59
CA GLY A 120 -8.46 42.31 -18.44
C GLY A 120 -7.70 41.04 -18.17
N SER A 121 -7.94 40.41 -17.03
CA SER A 121 -7.37 39.11 -16.77
C SER A 121 -7.85 38.19 -17.89
N ASP A 122 -6.90 37.65 -18.67
CA ASP A 122 -7.22 36.69 -19.70
C ASP A 122 -7.59 35.36 -19.04
N CYS A 123 -8.82 34.92 -19.26
CA CYS A 123 -9.32 33.63 -18.81
C CYS A 123 -9.02 32.58 -19.90
N THR A 124 -8.54 31.41 -19.47
CA THR A 124 -8.50 30.25 -20.36
C THR A 124 -9.88 29.62 -20.44
N PHE A 125 -10.42 29.51 -21.64
CA PHE A 125 -11.69 28.86 -21.92
C PHE A 125 -11.50 27.64 -22.82
N ALA A 126 -12.24 26.56 -22.53
CA ALA A 126 -12.32 25.39 -23.39
C ALA A 126 -13.69 25.32 -24.05
N LEU A 127 -13.73 25.42 -25.38
CA LEU A 127 -14.94 25.12 -26.16
C LEU A 127 -15.14 23.61 -26.16
N THR A 128 -16.16 23.14 -25.45
CA THR A 128 -16.33 21.74 -25.07
C THR A 128 -17.62 21.21 -25.65
N GLN A 129 -17.56 20.09 -26.38
CA GLN A 129 -18.73 19.38 -26.89
C GLN A 129 -19.31 18.49 -25.77
N PRO A 130 -20.54 18.71 -25.29
CA PRO A 130 -21.15 17.84 -24.28
C PRO A 130 -21.36 16.42 -24.82
N ASP A 131 -21.04 15.40 -23.99
CA ASP A 131 -21.22 13.99 -24.36
C ASP A 131 -22.70 13.61 -24.50
N LYS A 132 -23.59 14.35 -23.83
CA LYS A 132 -25.06 14.23 -23.94
C LYS A 132 -25.61 14.83 -25.25
N GLY A 133 -24.75 15.39 -26.11
CA GLY A 133 -25.14 16.14 -27.29
C GLY A 133 -25.53 17.59 -27.00
N GLY A 134 -25.83 18.36 -28.05
CA GLY A 134 -26.10 19.79 -27.99
C GLY A 134 -25.00 20.63 -28.64
N SER A 135 -25.11 21.95 -28.53
CA SER A 135 -24.07 22.88 -29.01
C SER A 135 -22.83 22.84 -28.11
N PRO A 136 -21.62 23.11 -28.65
CA PRO A 136 -20.43 23.32 -27.82
C PRO A 136 -20.64 24.41 -26.78
N VAL A 137 -20.17 24.17 -25.55
CA VAL A 137 -20.27 25.09 -24.40
C VAL A 137 -18.89 25.67 -24.06
N LYS A 138 -18.85 26.94 -23.66
CA LYS A 138 -17.62 27.64 -23.29
C LYS A 138 -17.35 27.41 -21.79
N VAL A 139 -16.43 26.50 -21.46
CA VAL A 139 -16.08 26.11 -20.09
C VAL A 139 -14.91 26.95 -19.59
N VAL A 140 -15.03 27.60 -18.43
CA VAL A 140 -13.91 28.30 -17.78
C VAL A 140 -12.95 27.29 -17.15
N ILE A 141 -11.66 27.42 -17.44
CA ILE A 141 -10.59 26.62 -16.83
C ILE A 141 -10.04 27.36 -15.60
N ASN A 142 -9.84 26.65 -14.49
CA ASN A 142 -9.19 27.22 -13.30
C ASN A 142 -7.75 27.67 -13.64
N PRO A 143 -7.31 28.88 -13.26
CA PRO A 143 -5.91 29.32 -13.34
C PRO A 143 -4.86 28.29 -12.91
N ASP A 144 -5.11 27.46 -11.89
CA ASP A 144 -4.17 26.41 -11.43
C ASP A 144 -3.96 25.32 -12.50
N VAL A 145 -5.03 24.98 -13.23
CA VAL A 145 -5.00 24.00 -14.33
C VAL A 145 -4.35 24.63 -15.56
N ALA A 146 -4.69 25.88 -15.87
CA ALA A 146 -4.08 26.63 -16.97
C ALA A 146 -2.56 26.83 -16.79
N SER A 147 -2.10 27.05 -15.54
CA SER A 147 -0.69 27.30 -15.21
C SER A 147 0.16 26.04 -15.08
N SER A 148 -0.45 24.85 -15.01
CA SER A 148 0.24 23.57 -14.82
C SER A 148 0.44 22.82 -16.14
N HIS A 149 -0.43 21.87 -16.49
CA HIS A 149 -0.35 21.15 -17.77
C HIS A 149 -1.29 21.71 -18.85
N GLY A 150 -2.15 22.66 -18.47
CA GLY A 150 -3.21 23.20 -19.33
C GLY A 150 -4.29 22.19 -19.67
N VAL A 151 -5.13 22.57 -20.63
CA VAL A 151 -6.11 21.70 -21.30
C VAL A 151 -5.85 21.72 -22.80
N LYS A 152 -6.23 20.66 -23.52
CA LYS A 152 -5.94 20.48 -24.95
C LYS A 152 -7.17 20.00 -25.72
N PRO A 153 -7.26 20.30 -27.04
CA PRO A 153 -8.22 19.65 -27.91
C PRO A 153 -8.12 18.13 -27.84
N GLY A 154 -9.27 17.46 -27.70
CA GLY A 154 -9.37 16.01 -27.50
C GLY A 154 -9.41 15.55 -26.05
N ASP A 155 -9.07 16.40 -25.07
CA ASP A 155 -9.23 16.05 -23.66
C ASP A 155 -10.72 15.89 -23.30
N GLN A 156 -11.04 14.83 -22.56
CA GLN A 156 -12.35 14.70 -21.91
C GLN A 156 -12.31 15.34 -20.53
N ILE A 157 -13.24 16.26 -20.29
CA ILE A 157 -13.36 16.99 -19.04
C ILE A 157 -14.74 16.79 -18.41
N ARG A 158 -14.78 16.87 -17.09
CA ARG A 158 -16.00 17.03 -16.29
C ARG A 158 -16.12 18.49 -15.90
N TYR A 159 -17.32 19.04 -16.00
CA TYR A 159 -17.60 20.44 -15.68
C TYR A 159 -18.90 20.59 -14.89
N LEU A 160 -18.96 21.65 -14.09
CA LEU A 160 -20.20 22.18 -13.52
C LEU A 160 -21.00 22.84 -14.64
N ASN A 161 -22.31 22.58 -14.66
CA ASN A 161 -23.28 23.27 -15.49
C ASN A 161 -24.24 24.04 -14.58
N LEU A 162 -24.15 25.37 -14.62
CA LEU A 162 -24.96 26.31 -13.83
C LEU A 162 -26.07 26.98 -14.66
N SER A 163 -26.25 26.60 -15.94
CA SER A 163 -27.24 27.23 -16.82
C SER A 163 -28.69 27.11 -16.32
N GLY A 164 -28.98 26.12 -15.46
CA GLY A 164 -30.29 25.94 -14.81
C GLY A 164 -30.51 26.76 -13.53
N VAL A 165 -29.50 27.49 -13.03
CA VAL A 165 -29.59 28.21 -11.75
C VAL A 165 -30.17 29.60 -11.96
N GLN A 166 -31.33 29.86 -11.37
CA GLN A 166 -31.95 31.19 -11.39
C GLN A 166 -31.03 32.22 -10.74
N GLY A 167 -30.72 33.30 -11.46
CA GLY A 167 -29.79 34.36 -11.03
C GLY A 167 -28.35 34.17 -11.52
N ALA A 168 -27.88 32.95 -11.81
CA ALA A 168 -26.51 32.73 -12.28
C ALA A 168 -26.25 33.30 -13.70
N SER A 169 -27.31 33.42 -14.52
CA SER A 169 -27.27 34.08 -15.83
C SER A 169 -27.69 35.56 -15.78
N ALA A 170 -28.00 36.12 -14.60
CA ALA A 170 -28.44 37.52 -14.46
C ALA A 170 -27.26 38.49 -14.31
N SER A 171 -26.14 38.03 -13.77
CA SER A 171 -24.85 38.70 -13.84
C SER A 171 -24.13 38.31 -15.14
N GLN A 172 -23.78 39.30 -15.99
CA GLN A 172 -22.92 39.09 -17.17
C GLN A 172 -21.48 38.64 -16.83
N THR A 173 -21.19 38.44 -15.54
CA THR A 173 -19.87 38.22 -14.93
C THR A 173 -19.71 36.79 -14.38
N SER A 174 -20.75 35.95 -14.46
CA SER A 174 -20.75 34.61 -13.84
C SER A 174 -20.74 33.51 -14.91
N PRO A 175 -19.69 32.67 -14.98
CA PRO A 175 -19.60 31.66 -16.03
C PRO A 175 -20.63 30.54 -15.83
N SER A 176 -21.39 30.23 -16.88
CA SER A 176 -22.41 29.18 -16.85
C SER A 176 -21.84 27.75 -16.84
N TYR A 177 -20.56 27.59 -17.20
CA TYR A 177 -19.86 26.31 -17.22
C TYR A 177 -18.44 26.44 -16.64
N ILE A 178 -18.11 25.61 -15.66
CA ILE A 178 -16.87 25.70 -14.88
C ILE A 178 -16.17 24.34 -14.88
N PHE A 179 -14.89 24.29 -15.26
CA PHE A 179 -14.08 23.08 -15.21
C PHE A 179 -14.02 22.52 -13.78
N LEU A 180 -14.15 21.19 -13.65
CA LEU A 180 -13.90 20.48 -12.40
C LEU A 180 -12.63 19.63 -12.49
N ASP A 181 -12.60 18.70 -13.45
CA ASP A 181 -11.60 17.64 -13.48
C ASP A 181 -11.50 16.96 -14.87
N PHE A 182 -10.44 16.19 -15.09
CA PHE A 182 -10.27 15.36 -16.30
C PHE A 182 -10.93 13.98 -16.14
N VAL A 183 -11.50 13.44 -17.22
CA VAL A 183 -12.04 12.07 -17.24
C VAL A 183 -10.91 11.07 -17.45
N ARG A 184 -10.56 10.34 -16.39
CA ARG A 184 -9.43 9.37 -16.38
C ARG A 184 -9.84 7.90 -16.51
N THR A 185 -11.10 7.63 -16.84
CA THR A 185 -11.69 6.27 -16.84
C THR A 185 -10.90 5.28 -17.70
N LEU A 186 -10.57 5.65 -18.95
CA LEU A 186 -9.87 4.77 -19.88
C LEU A 186 -8.47 4.33 -19.41
N PRO A 187 -7.52 5.24 -19.08
CA PRO A 187 -6.19 4.82 -18.62
C PRO A 187 -6.23 4.02 -17.31
N ILE A 188 -7.15 4.35 -16.37
CA ILE A 188 -7.32 3.60 -15.12
C ILE A 188 -7.81 2.17 -15.41
N VAL A 189 -8.82 2.00 -16.28
CA VAL A 189 -9.32 0.67 -16.66
C VAL A 189 -8.25 -0.15 -17.39
N LEU A 190 -7.48 0.45 -18.30
CA LEU A 190 -6.39 -0.25 -19.00
C LEU A 190 -5.29 -0.71 -18.04
N LEU A 191 -4.89 0.11 -17.06
CA LEU A 191 -3.93 -0.27 -16.03
C LEU A 191 -4.48 -1.36 -15.11
N ALA A 192 -5.75 -1.28 -14.72
CA ALA A 192 -6.41 -2.30 -13.89
C ALA A 192 -6.50 -3.66 -14.61
N LEU A 193 -6.82 -3.66 -15.91
CA LEU A 193 -6.84 -4.87 -16.74
C LEU A 193 -5.43 -5.45 -16.94
N LEU A 194 -4.42 -4.61 -17.17
CA LEU A 194 -3.02 -5.05 -17.27
C LEU A 194 -2.55 -5.68 -15.95
N TYR A 195 -2.80 -5.04 -14.81
CA TYR A 195 -2.50 -5.58 -13.48
C TYR A 195 -3.18 -6.93 -13.25
N ALA A 196 -4.49 -7.02 -13.53
CA ALA A 196 -5.25 -8.26 -13.39
C ALA A 196 -4.68 -9.38 -14.29
N ALA A 197 -4.32 -9.07 -15.54
CA ALA A 197 -3.72 -10.02 -16.47
C ALA A 197 -2.37 -10.53 -15.95
N VAL A 198 -1.47 -9.65 -15.49
CA VAL A 198 -0.16 -10.04 -14.92
C VAL A 198 -0.34 -10.94 -13.69
N VAL A 199 -1.23 -10.57 -12.77
CA VAL A 199 -1.53 -11.36 -11.56
C VAL A 199 -2.09 -12.75 -11.92
N ILE A 200 -3.00 -12.84 -12.89
CA ILE A 200 -3.59 -14.11 -13.32
C ILE A 200 -2.57 -14.97 -14.09
N VAL A 201 -1.70 -14.39 -14.92
CA VAL A 201 -0.66 -15.16 -15.64
C VAL A 201 0.37 -15.73 -14.68
N VAL A 202 0.86 -14.93 -13.72
CA VAL A 202 1.89 -15.37 -12.77
C VAL A 202 1.31 -16.31 -11.70
N ALA A 203 0.26 -15.88 -10.99
CA ALA A 203 -0.32 -16.60 -9.85
C ALA A 203 -1.50 -17.53 -10.22
N ARG A 204 -1.87 -17.63 -11.51
CA ARG A 204 -2.89 -18.57 -12.03
C ARG A 204 -4.22 -18.41 -11.29
N TRP A 205 -4.89 -19.53 -10.99
CA TRP A 205 -6.16 -19.56 -10.26
C TRP A 205 -6.09 -18.93 -8.86
N ARG A 206 -4.91 -18.93 -8.21
CA ARG A 206 -4.73 -18.21 -6.92
C ARG A 206 -4.75 -16.70 -7.14
N GLY A 207 -4.13 -16.22 -8.23
CA GLY A 207 -4.18 -14.81 -8.65
C GLY A 207 -5.61 -14.33 -8.90
N PHE A 208 -6.40 -15.08 -9.67
CA PHE A 208 -7.82 -14.77 -9.89
C PHE A 208 -8.62 -14.69 -8.57
N ARG A 209 -8.42 -15.67 -7.68
CA ARG A 209 -9.07 -15.68 -6.36
C ARG A 209 -8.64 -14.50 -5.48
N ALA A 210 -7.38 -14.09 -5.53
CA ALA A 210 -6.89 -12.91 -4.81
C ALA A 210 -7.55 -11.61 -5.32
N LEU A 211 -7.71 -11.45 -6.64
CA LEU A 211 -8.39 -10.28 -7.24
C LEU A 211 -9.87 -10.21 -6.85
N VAL A 212 -10.59 -11.33 -6.88
CA VAL A 212 -12.00 -11.39 -6.43
C VAL A 212 -12.10 -11.17 -4.90
N GLY A 213 -11.13 -11.66 -4.12
CA GLY A 213 -11.01 -11.36 -2.70
C GLY A 213 -10.81 -9.86 -2.42
N LEU A 214 -10.00 -9.17 -3.22
CA LEU A 214 -9.79 -7.73 -3.14
C LEU A 214 -11.09 -6.95 -3.40
N VAL A 215 -11.88 -7.36 -4.40
CA VAL A 215 -13.23 -6.77 -4.62
C VAL A 215 -14.14 -6.99 -3.41
N GLY A 216 -14.10 -8.18 -2.79
CA GLY A 216 -14.81 -8.45 -1.54
C GLY A 216 -14.34 -7.56 -0.38
N ALA A 217 -13.05 -7.27 -0.28
CA ALA A 217 -12.50 -6.35 0.72
C ALA A 217 -13.01 -4.91 0.51
N TYR A 218 -13.02 -4.41 -0.74
CA TYR A 218 -13.61 -3.13 -1.09
C TYR A 218 -15.12 -3.08 -0.81
N PHE A 219 -15.84 -4.18 -0.99
CA PHE A 219 -17.26 -4.26 -0.63
C PHE A 219 -17.49 -4.10 0.87
N VAL A 220 -16.67 -4.72 1.73
CA VAL A 220 -16.75 -4.50 3.19
C VAL A 220 -16.37 -3.07 3.56
N LEU A 221 -15.35 -2.49 2.92
CA LEU A 221 -14.97 -1.09 3.13
C LEU A 221 -16.13 -0.14 2.78
N ALA A 222 -16.70 -0.27 1.59
CA ALA A 222 -17.74 0.63 1.07
C ALA A 222 -19.15 0.37 1.66
N GLY A 223 -19.46 -0.87 2.04
CA GLY A 223 -20.78 -1.27 2.54
C GLY A 223 -20.93 -1.33 4.06
N PHE A 224 -19.82 -1.45 4.80
CA PHE A 224 -19.84 -1.58 6.27
C PHE A 224 -19.02 -0.48 6.96
N ILE A 225 -17.73 -0.31 6.59
CA ILE A 225 -16.84 0.62 7.29
C ILE A 225 -17.19 2.08 6.97
N LEU A 226 -17.23 2.49 5.70
CA LEU A 226 -17.50 3.89 5.34
C LEU A 226 -18.89 4.36 5.81
N PRO A 227 -20.00 3.61 5.62
CA PRO A 227 -21.30 4.04 6.11
C PRO A 227 -21.37 4.03 7.65
N GLY A 228 -20.68 3.09 8.32
CA GLY A 228 -20.60 3.08 9.79
C GLY A 228 -19.85 4.29 10.37
N LEU A 229 -18.78 4.77 9.72
CA LEU A 229 -18.10 6.03 10.11
C LEU A 229 -19.01 7.24 9.93
N VAL A 230 -19.76 7.25 8.82
CA VAL A 230 -20.72 8.32 8.49
C VAL A 230 -21.91 8.37 9.46
N GLU A 231 -22.37 7.21 9.95
CA GLU A 231 -23.37 7.08 11.02
C GLU A 231 -22.80 7.32 12.43
N GLY A 232 -21.52 7.70 12.57
CA GLY A 232 -20.90 8.02 13.86
C GLY A 232 -20.63 6.82 14.78
N LYS A 233 -20.57 5.60 14.23
CA LYS A 233 -20.37 4.37 15.03
C LYS A 233 -18.96 4.29 15.64
N PRO A 234 -18.76 3.55 16.75
CA PRO A 234 -17.46 3.41 17.43
C PRO A 234 -16.31 3.03 16.48
N PRO A 235 -15.40 3.97 16.12
CA PRO A 235 -14.50 3.78 14.99
C PRO A 235 -13.49 2.65 15.18
N LEU A 236 -13.00 2.47 16.41
CA LEU A 236 -12.08 1.39 16.80
C LEU A 236 -12.69 0.01 16.57
N LEU A 237 -13.93 -0.20 17.01
CA LEU A 237 -14.63 -1.48 16.84
C LEU A 237 -14.99 -1.71 15.38
N LEU A 238 -15.44 -0.66 14.68
CA LEU A 238 -15.79 -0.72 13.26
C LEU A 238 -14.58 -1.11 12.40
N ALA A 239 -13.43 -0.48 12.66
CA ALA A 239 -12.15 -0.78 12.00
C ALA A 239 -11.69 -2.21 12.29
N LEU A 240 -11.69 -2.61 13.57
CA LEU A 240 -11.22 -3.92 14.01
C LEU A 240 -12.10 -5.05 13.47
N VAL A 241 -13.43 -4.93 13.57
CA VAL A 241 -14.39 -5.89 13.04
C VAL A 241 -14.31 -5.95 11.53
N GLY A 242 -14.37 -4.82 10.83
CA GLY A 242 -14.31 -4.76 9.37
C GLY A 242 -13.01 -5.37 8.83
N SER A 243 -11.87 -5.00 9.41
CA SER A 243 -10.57 -5.58 9.10
C SER A 243 -10.52 -7.09 9.35
N THR A 244 -11.11 -7.56 10.44
CA THR A 244 -11.14 -8.99 10.78
C THR A 244 -12.02 -9.78 9.81
N VAL A 245 -13.19 -9.26 9.41
CA VAL A 245 -14.06 -9.85 8.37
C VAL A 245 -13.32 -9.94 7.04
N ILE A 246 -12.67 -8.85 6.62
CA ILE A 246 -11.85 -8.81 5.40
C ILE A 246 -10.76 -9.88 5.48
N MET A 247 -10.03 -9.98 6.58
CA MET A 247 -8.96 -10.96 6.74
C MET A 247 -9.46 -12.41 6.71
N ILE A 248 -10.55 -12.74 7.41
CA ILE A 248 -11.16 -14.08 7.38
C ILE A 248 -11.58 -14.43 5.95
N GLY A 249 -12.28 -13.51 5.27
CA GLY A 249 -12.77 -13.71 3.90
C GLY A 249 -11.64 -13.89 2.90
N VAL A 250 -10.73 -12.90 2.81
CA VAL A 250 -9.64 -12.89 1.83
C VAL A 250 -8.68 -14.07 2.02
N LEU A 251 -8.29 -14.41 3.26
CA LEU A 251 -7.35 -15.51 3.50
C LEU A 251 -7.91 -16.87 3.08
N TYR A 252 -9.09 -17.24 3.56
CA TYR A 252 -9.67 -18.53 3.19
C TYR A 252 -10.13 -18.56 1.73
N PHE A 253 -10.56 -17.42 1.17
CA PHE A 253 -10.91 -17.35 -0.24
C PHE A 253 -9.69 -17.44 -1.17
N ALA A 254 -8.55 -16.82 -0.86
CA ALA A 254 -7.35 -16.89 -1.69
C ALA A 254 -6.55 -18.19 -1.49
N HIS A 255 -6.31 -18.61 -0.24
CA HIS A 255 -5.40 -19.72 0.10
C HIS A 255 -6.12 -21.03 0.45
N GLY A 256 -7.44 -21.00 0.68
CA GLY A 256 -8.23 -22.16 1.07
C GLY A 256 -8.12 -22.52 2.55
N PHE A 257 -9.02 -23.39 3.02
CA PHE A 257 -9.04 -23.86 4.40
C PHE A 257 -7.92 -24.87 4.66
N SER A 258 -6.92 -24.45 5.46
CA SER A 258 -5.81 -25.30 5.88
C SER A 258 -5.27 -24.84 7.23
N ALA A 259 -4.58 -25.73 7.96
CA ALA A 259 -3.91 -25.36 9.21
C ALA A 259 -2.88 -24.24 9.00
N ARG A 260 -2.21 -24.19 7.84
CA ARG A 260 -1.28 -23.13 7.42
C ARG A 260 -2.01 -21.78 7.32
N THR A 261 -3.13 -21.74 6.58
CA THR A 261 -3.98 -20.54 6.46
C THR A 261 -4.55 -20.08 7.80
N SER A 262 -5.04 -21.01 8.62
CA SER A 262 -5.59 -20.73 9.95
C SER A 262 -4.54 -20.19 10.92
N THR A 263 -3.30 -20.70 10.86
CA THR A 263 -2.17 -20.15 11.62
C THR A 263 -1.80 -18.74 11.17
N ALA A 264 -1.74 -18.48 9.87
CA ALA A 264 -1.51 -17.14 9.35
C ALA A 264 -2.57 -16.16 9.87
N LEU A 265 -3.86 -16.50 9.74
CA LEU A 265 -4.99 -15.70 10.23
C LEU A 265 -4.88 -15.36 11.74
N LEU A 266 -4.50 -16.32 12.59
CA LEU A 266 -4.27 -16.04 14.02
C LEU A 266 -3.13 -15.03 14.23
N GLY A 267 -2.06 -15.15 13.45
CA GLY A 267 -0.97 -14.18 13.42
C GLY A 267 -1.43 -12.79 12.96
N THR A 268 -2.26 -12.73 11.91
CA THR A 268 -2.85 -11.48 11.40
C THR A 268 -3.73 -10.82 12.46
N MET A 269 -4.60 -11.59 13.11
CA MET A 269 -5.50 -11.11 14.16
C MET A 269 -4.75 -10.60 15.40
N PHE A 270 -3.65 -11.25 15.78
CA PHE A 270 -2.76 -10.74 16.82
C PHE A 270 -2.13 -9.39 16.42
N GLY A 271 -1.53 -9.32 15.22
CA GLY A 271 -0.91 -8.10 14.71
C GLY A 271 -1.92 -6.94 14.62
N LEU A 272 -3.10 -7.21 14.07
CA LEU A 272 -4.22 -6.26 13.95
C LEU A 272 -4.70 -5.78 15.33
N GLY A 273 -4.77 -6.66 16.33
CA GLY A 273 -5.11 -6.29 17.71
C GLY A 273 -4.08 -5.35 18.33
N ILE A 274 -2.78 -5.61 18.13
CA ILE A 274 -1.70 -4.71 18.56
C ILE A 274 -1.77 -3.37 17.81
N THR A 275 -1.95 -3.38 16.48
CA THR A 275 -2.15 -2.16 15.68
C THR A 275 -3.35 -1.35 16.18
N ALA A 276 -4.47 -1.98 16.52
CA ALA A 276 -5.66 -1.31 17.04
C ALA A 276 -5.45 -0.67 18.42
N LEU A 277 -4.76 -1.37 19.33
CA LEU A 277 -4.38 -0.84 20.64
C LEU A 277 -3.42 0.36 20.53
N LEU A 278 -2.39 0.23 19.70
CA LEU A 278 -1.41 1.29 19.46
C LEU A 278 -2.02 2.47 18.69
N ALA A 279 -2.92 2.23 17.75
CA ALA A 279 -3.65 3.29 17.05
C ALA A 279 -4.55 4.08 18.00
N ALA A 280 -5.31 3.39 18.88
CA ALA A 280 -6.13 4.05 19.88
C ALA A 280 -5.30 4.91 20.85
N TRP A 281 -4.19 4.36 21.36
CA TRP A 281 -3.25 5.09 22.22
C TRP A 281 -2.60 6.28 21.51
N ALA A 282 -2.05 6.08 20.30
CA ALA A 282 -1.31 7.13 19.59
C ALA A 282 -2.21 8.26 19.09
N THR A 283 -3.45 7.95 18.71
CA THR A 283 -4.45 8.95 18.29
C THR A 283 -4.73 9.96 19.40
N ASP A 284 -4.89 9.48 20.64
CA ASP A 284 -5.11 10.29 21.84
C ASP A 284 -3.81 10.98 22.27
N ALA A 285 -2.73 10.22 22.46
CA ALA A 285 -1.44 10.72 22.97
C ALA A 285 -0.79 11.78 22.06
N ALA A 286 -0.97 11.69 20.74
CA ALA A 286 -0.47 12.68 19.78
C ALA A 286 -1.51 13.74 19.38
N ASN A 287 -2.69 13.75 19.99
CA ASN A 287 -3.78 14.69 19.70
C ASN A 287 -4.13 14.77 18.20
N LEU A 288 -4.34 13.62 17.55
CA LEU A 288 -4.67 13.53 16.13
C LEU A 288 -6.13 13.96 15.87
N ALA A 289 -6.34 15.28 15.89
CA ALA A 289 -7.61 15.95 15.62
C ALA A 289 -7.90 16.16 14.11
N GLY A 290 -6.95 15.83 13.23
CA GLY A 290 -7.05 16.06 11.78
C GLY A 290 -6.96 17.53 11.35
N VAL A 291 -6.46 18.39 12.24
CA VAL A 291 -6.22 19.81 11.97
C VAL A 291 -5.14 19.94 10.89
N GLY A 292 -5.44 20.71 9.83
CA GLY A 292 -4.55 20.92 8.68
C GLY A 292 -4.98 20.20 7.41
N ASN A 293 -5.83 19.17 7.49
CA ASN A 293 -6.33 18.46 6.32
C ASN A 293 -7.60 19.14 5.74
N HIS A 294 -7.59 19.43 4.43
CA HIS A 294 -8.72 20.03 3.71
C HIS A 294 -9.96 19.13 3.67
N ASP A 295 -9.77 17.81 3.50
CA ASP A 295 -10.87 16.83 3.49
C ASP A 295 -11.51 16.70 4.88
N ALA A 296 -10.69 16.69 5.93
CA ALA A 296 -11.17 16.70 7.32
C ALA A 296 -11.99 17.95 7.62
N THR A 297 -11.51 19.12 7.18
CA THR A 297 -12.23 20.40 7.31
C THR A 297 -13.56 20.36 6.55
N THR A 298 -13.58 19.79 5.36
CA THR A 298 -14.80 19.62 4.55
C THR A 298 -15.81 18.70 5.24
N LEU A 299 -15.36 17.57 5.79
CA LEU A 299 -16.20 16.61 6.51
C LEU A 299 -16.85 17.21 7.76
N ILE A 300 -16.10 17.95 8.58
CA ILE A 300 -16.61 18.65 9.78
C ILE A 300 -17.75 19.61 9.41
N ASN A 301 -17.56 20.40 8.35
CA ASN A 301 -18.57 21.36 7.89
C ASN A 301 -19.80 20.71 7.23
N THR A 302 -19.71 19.42 6.86
CA THR A 302 -20.77 18.68 6.17
C THR A 302 -21.60 17.80 7.11
N SER A 303 -21.03 17.29 8.21
CA SER A 303 -21.74 16.45 9.17
C SER A 303 -21.17 16.56 10.58
N ALA A 304 -22.03 16.92 11.53
CA ALA A 304 -21.70 16.95 12.96
C ALA A 304 -21.49 15.55 13.58
N ASN A 305 -21.88 14.47 12.88
CA ASN A 305 -21.80 13.10 13.40
C ASN A 305 -20.48 12.40 13.07
N ILE A 306 -19.65 12.96 12.17
CA ILE A 306 -18.40 12.34 11.71
C ILE A 306 -17.24 12.75 12.63
N SER A 307 -16.71 11.81 13.40
CA SER A 307 -15.48 12.03 14.18
C SER A 307 -14.24 11.91 13.27
N ILE A 308 -13.55 13.02 13.02
CA ILE A 308 -12.29 13.03 12.23
C ILE A 308 -11.20 12.19 12.90
N THR A 309 -11.00 12.37 14.20
CA THR A 309 -10.13 11.51 15.04
C THR A 309 -10.51 10.03 14.90
N GLY A 310 -11.82 9.74 14.79
CA GLY A 310 -12.34 8.42 14.46
C GLY A 310 -11.94 7.90 13.07
N VAL A 311 -12.05 8.75 12.04
CA VAL A 311 -11.62 8.42 10.66
C VAL A 311 -10.12 8.14 10.62
N ILE A 312 -9.29 8.96 11.28
CA ILE A 312 -7.84 8.76 11.38
C ILE A 312 -7.55 7.42 12.05
N LEU A 313 -8.13 7.15 13.23
CA LEU A 313 -7.96 5.87 13.94
C LEU A 313 -8.38 4.67 13.09
N CYS A 314 -9.49 4.79 12.33
CA CYS A 314 -9.94 3.76 11.41
C CYS A 314 -8.92 3.53 10.28
N GLY A 315 -8.39 4.62 9.70
CA GLY A 315 -7.33 4.62 8.70
C GLY A 315 -6.04 3.98 9.18
N LEU A 316 -5.57 4.30 10.40
CA LEU A 316 -4.38 3.70 11.02
C LEU A 316 -4.47 2.17 11.08
N ILE A 317 -5.65 1.63 11.42
CA ILE A 317 -5.89 0.19 11.54
C ILE A 317 -5.98 -0.49 10.17
N ILE A 318 -6.74 0.09 9.23
CA ILE A 318 -6.93 -0.45 7.87
C ILE A 318 -5.62 -0.42 7.08
N SER A 319 -4.80 0.63 7.26
CA SER A 319 -3.48 0.80 6.64
C SER A 319 -2.54 -0.38 6.91
N GLY A 320 -2.57 -0.97 8.12
CA GLY A 320 -1.76 -2.13 8.46
C GLY A 320 -2.22 -3.46 7.86
N LEU A 321 -3.50 -3.57 7.45
CA LEU A 321 -4.15 -4.83 7.07
C LEU A 321 -3.44 -5.54 5.91
N GLY A 322 -3.14 -4.80 4.84
CA GLY A 322 -2.58 -5.37 3.60
C GLY A 322 -1.21 -6.03 3.81
N VAL A 323 -0.34 -5.40 4.59
CA VAL A 323 1.01 -5.91 4.86
C VAL A 323 1.00 -7.03 5.89
N LEU A 324 0.12 -6.96 6.90
CA LEU A 324 -0.10 -8.04 7.87
C LEU A 324 -0.51 -9.35 7.19
N ASN A 325 -1.37 -9.28 6.17
CA ASN A 325 -1.79 -10.45 5.39
C ASN A 325 -0.60 -11.17 4.72
N ASP A 326 0.16 -10.45 3.91
CA ASP A 326 1.28 -10.98 3.12
C ASP A 326 2.35 -11.63 4.02
N VAL A 327 2.77 -10.90 5.06
CA VAL A 327 3.79 -11.37 5.98
C VAL A 327 3.35 -12.62 6.73
N THR A 328 2.13 -12.65 7.28
CA THR A 328 1.69 -13.78 8.11
C THR A 328 1.47 -15.06 7.29
N ILE A 329 1.01 -14.96 6.05
CA ILE A 329 0.94 -16.10 5.11
C ILE A 329 2.34 -16.59 4.71
N THR A 330 3.26 -15.67 4.44
CA THR A 330 4.63 -16.03 4.03
C THR A 330 5.40 -16.68 5.18
N GLN A 331 5.31 -16.14 6.40
CA GLN A 331 5.93 -16.75 7.59
C GLN A 331 5.33 -18.12 7.93
N SER A 332 4.01 -18.26 7.85
CA SER A 332 3.37 -19.58 8.01
C SER A 332 3.87 -20.57 6.95
N SER A 333 3.93 -20.18 5.69
CA SER A 333 4.41 -21.06 4.61
C SER A 333 5.87 -21.48 4.80
N ALA A 334 6.76 -20.55 5.16
CA ALA A 334 8.17 -20.83 5.42
C ALA A 334 8.38 -21.85 6.56
N VAL A 335 7.59 -21.78 7.64
CA VAL A 335 7.68 -22.77 8.74
C VAL A 335 7.25 -24.16 8.29
N TRP A 336 6.21 -24.27 7.47
CA TRP A 336 5.78 -25.55 6.91
C TRP A 336 6.85 -26.13 5.97
N GLU A 337 7.41 -25.33 5.07
CA GLU A 337 8.43 -25.79 4.11
C GLU A 337 9.73 -26.21 4.81
N LEU A 338 10.22 -25.43 5.78
CA LEU A 338 11.38 -25.80 6.60
C LEU A 338 11.15 -27.11 7.39
N TYR A 339 9.93 -27.36 7.83
CA TYR A 339 9.58 -28.58 8.52
C TYR A 339 9.46 -29.79 7.57
N GLU A 340 8.83 -29.61 6.41
CA GLU A 340 8.69 -30.65 5.39
C GLU A 340 10.07 -31.13 4.89
N LEU A 341 11.06 -30.23 4.83
CA LEU A 341 12.47 -30.54 4.53
C LEU A 341 13.23 -31.20 5.70
N ALA A 342 12.92 -30.87 6.96
CA ALA A 342 13.61 -31.41 8.13
C ALA A 342 12.66 -31.76 9.30
N PRO A 343 11.84 -32.83 9.19
CA PRO A 343 10.76 -33.13 10.14
C PRO A 343 11.24 -33.38 11.58
N ASP A 344 12.45 -33.94 11.73
CA ASP A 344 13.04 -34.31 13.02
C ASP A 344 13.76 -33.14 13.72
N SER A 345 13.84 -31.96 13.10
CA SER A 345 14.40 -30.75 13.70
C SER A 345 13.71 -30.40 15.03
N SER A 346 14.44 -29.95 16.06
CA SER A 346 13.78 -29.54 17.31
C SER A 346 12.89 -28.31 17.08
N ALA A 347 11.81 -28.15 17.87
CA ALA A 347 10.92 -26.99 17.76
C ALA A 347 11.68 -25.66 17.88
N ARG A 348 12.69 -25.60 18.77
CA ARG A 348 13.61 -24.46 18.90
C ARG A 348 14.41 -24.22 17.61
N LYS A 349 14.98 -25.26 17.00
CA LYS A 349 15.74 -25.15 15.73
C LYS A 349 14.85 -24.62 14.61
N LEU A 350 13.66 -25.20 14.44
CA LEU A 350 12.67 -24.77 13.44
C LEU A 350 12.26 -23.30 13.64
N PHE A 351 11.94 -22.90 14.88
CA PHE A 351 11.64 -21.50 15.21
C PHE A 351 12.81 -20.56 14.87
N THR A 352 14.04 -20.89 15.27
CA THR A 352 15.22 -20.04 14.98
C THR A 352 15.54 -19.96 13.48
N SER A 353 15.32 -21.03 12.72
CA SER A 353 15.50 -21.03 11.26
C SER A 353 14.44 -20.18 10.56
N ALA A 354 13.16 -20.32 10.94
CA ALA A 354 12.08 -19.50 10.40
C ALA A 354 12.24 -18.01 10.80
N MET A 355 12.63 -17.71 12.04
CA MET A 355 12.92 -16.33 12.47
C MET A 355 14.14 -15.70 11.80
N ARG A 356 15.00 -16.47 11.11
CA ARG A 356 16.02 -15.88 10.22
C ARG A 356 15.33 -15.28 8.99
N ILE A 357 14.52 -16.09 8.30
CA ILE A 357 13.68 -15.64 7.17
C ILE A 357 12.78 -14.46 7.60
N GLY A 358 12.13 -14.57 8.76
CA GLY A 358 11.30 -13.51 9.32
C GLY A 358 12.03 -12.17 9.50
N ARG A 359 13.29 -12.16 9.93
CA ARG A 359 14.08 -10.93 10.04
C ARG A 359 14.47 -10.34 8.69
N ASP A 360 14.77 -11.19 7.70
CA ASP A 360 15.05 -10.73 6.34
C ASP A 360 13.79 -10.09 5.72
N HIS A 361 12.60 -10.65 5.99
CA HIS A 361 11.31 -10.05 5.62
C HIS A 361 10.99 -8.74 6.39
N ILE A 362 11.34 -8.62 7.67
CA ILE A 362 11.18 -7.35 8.42
C ILE A 362 11.91 -6.21 7.71
N ALA A 363 13.19 -6.40 7.36
CA ALA A 363 13.97 -5.36 6.71
C ALA A 363 13.34 -4.92 5.37
N SER A 364 12.93 -5.88 4.53
CA SER A 364 12.30 -5.60 3.24
C SER A 364 10.94 -4.87 3.37
N THR A 365 10.09 -5.31 4.30
CA THR A 365 8.76 -4.71 4.50
C THR A 365 8.82 -3.32 5.11
N VAL A 366 9.75 -3.04 6.04
CA VAL A 366 9.99 -1.69 6.56
C VAL A 366 10.37 -0.72 5.44
N TYR A 367 11.26 -1.12 4.52
CA TYR A 367 11.61 -0.28 3.36
C TYR A 367 10.43 -0.08 2.40
N THR A 368 9.63 -1.11 2.16
CA THR A 368 8.45 -1.04 1.29
C THR A 368 7.40 -0.07 1.83
N ILE A 369 7.11 -0.17 3.13
CA ILE A 369 6.21 0.76 3.84
C ILE A 369 6.78 2.19 3.78
N ALA A 370 8.03 2.38 4.21
CA ALA A 370 8.63 3.71 4.33
C ALA A 370 8.70 4.44 2.97
N PHE A 371 9.09 3.76 1.89
CA PHE A 371 9.16 4.39 0.57
C PHE A 371 7.78 4.60 -0.06
N ALA A 372 6.77 3.78 0.24
CA ALA A 372 5.40 4.02 -0.23
C ALA A 372 4.83 5.32 0.37
N TYR A 373 4.95 5.51 1.69
CA TYR A 373 4.46 6.72 2.36
C TYR A 373 5.33 7.96 2.07
N ALA A 374 6.66 7.82 2.04
CA ALA A 374 7.53 8.93 1.62
C ALA A 374 7.26 9.38 0.17
N GLY A 375 6.94 8.44 -0.73
CA GLY A 375 6.53 8.71 -2.10
C GLY A 375 5.21 9.48 -2.18
N ALA A 376 4.22 9.11 -1.36
CA ALA A 376 2.94 9.84 -1.26
C ALA A 376 3.12 11.24 -0.64
N ALA A 377 4.01 11.38 0.34
CA ALA A 377 4.29 12.63 1.05
C ALA A 377 5.22 13.61 0.30
N LEU A 378 5.71 13.28 -0.91
CA LEU A 378 6.66 14.11 -1.66
C LEU A 378 6.27 15.60 -1.78
N PRO A 379 5.01 15.99 -2.08
CA PRO A 379 4.64 17.40 -2.16
C PRO A 379 4.84 18.14 -0.84
N ILE A 380 4.48 17.51 0.28
CA ILE A 380 4.66 18.07 1.63
C ILE A 380 6.16 18.16 1.94
N LEU A 381 6.93 17.11 1.67
CA LEU A 381 8.39 17.10 1.87
C LEU A 381 9.10 18.22 1.07
N ILE A 382 8.59 18.57 -0.12
CA ILE A 382 9.10 19.72 -0.90
C ILE A 382 8.72 21.04 -0.24
N ILE A 383 7.47 21.23 0.19
CA ILE A 383 7.04 22.45 0.91
C ILE A 383 7.90 22.67 2.17
N VAL A 384 8.17 21.59 2.91
CA VAL A 384 9.04 21.59 4.08
C VAL A 384 10.48 22.01 3.74
N MET A 385 11.05 21.46 2.66
CA MET A 385 12.36 21.85 2.16
C MET A 385 12.42 23.33 1.75
N LEU A 386 11.32 23.89 1.23
CA LEU A 386 11.23 25.30 0.83
C LEU A 386 11.00 26.26 2.01
N TYR A 387 10.47 25.78 3.15
CA TYR A 387 10.19 26.59 4.34
C TYR A 387 11.38 26.74 5.29
N ASP A 388 12.53 26.10 5.00
CA ASP A 388 13.77 26.14 5.79
C ASP A 388 13.57 25.89 7.30
N ARG A 389 12.61 25.00 7.62
CA ARG A 389 12.25 24.63 9.00
C ARG A 389 13.11 23.49 9.51
N PRO A 390 13.43 23.44 10.82
CA PRO A 390 14.06 22.27 11.42
C PRO A 390 13.22 21.01 11.17
N LEU A 391 13.89 19.93 10.74
CA LEU A 391 13.22 18.64 10.47
C LEU A 391 12.45 18.13 11.69
N GLY A 392 12.95 18.37 12.91
CA GLY A 392 12.28 17.99 14.15
C GLY A 392 10.90 18.64 14.32
N GLU A 393 10.83 19.97 14.27
CA GLU A 393 9.56 20.74 14.33
C GLU A 393 8.58 20.28 13.25
N THR A 394 9.12 19.96 12.08
CA THR A 394 8.32 19.62 10.91
C THR A 394 7.74 18.21 10.96
N LEU A 395 8.51 17.22 11.42
CA LEU A 395 8.00 15.87 11.66
C LEU A 395 6.91 15.86 12.75
N THR A 396 6.95 16.83 13.68
CA THR A 396 5.91 17.06 14.69
C THR A 396 4.76 17.96 14.23
N SER A 397 4.72 18.38 12.97
CA SER A 397 3.54 19.07 12.40
C SER A 397 2.36 18.11 12.27
N ALA A 398 1.12 18.60 12.37
CA ALA A 398 -0.07 17.73 12.44
C ALA A 398 -0.21 16.78 11.24
N GLU A 399 0.04 17.27 10.02
CA GLU A 399 -0.09 16.51 8.78
C GLU A 399 1.00 15.41 8.63
N LEU A 400 2.26 15.73 8.93
CA LEU A 400 3.33 14.72 8.89
C LEU A 400 3.31 13.77 10.11
N SER A 401 2.85 14.25 11.28
CA SER A 401 2.74 13.41 12.47
C SER A 401 1.75 12.27 12.26
N GLU A 402 0.63 12.51 11.57
CA GLU A 402 -0.32 11.46 11.24
C GLU A 402 0.34 10.35 10.41
N GLU A 403 1.10 10.71 9.36
CA GLU A 403 1.74 9.75 8.47
C GLU A 403 2.91 9.00 9.12
N VAL A 404 3.71 9.69 9.95
CA VAL A 404 4.78 9.09 10.75
C VAL A 404 4.18 8.10 11.76
N ILE A 405 3.12 8.48 12.47
CA ILE A 405 2.43 7.59 13.43
C ILE A 405 1.79 6.41 12.71
N ARG A 406 1.15 6.61 11.55
CA ARG A 406 0.59 5.54 10.70
C ARG A 406 1.66 4.53 10.32
N THR A 407 2.80 5.02 9.83
CA THR A 407 3.95 4.20 9.46
C THR A 407 4.50 3.41 10.65
N LEU A 408 4.68 4.06 11.81
CA LEU A 408 5.23 3.41 13.02
C LEU A 408 4.27 2.38 13.62
N VAL A 409 3.00 2.73 13.84
CA VAL A 409 1.97 1.85 14.41
C VAL A 409 1.74 0.62 13.53
N GLY A 410 1.64 0.81 12.22
CA GLY A 410 1.54 -0.29 11.26
C GLY A 410 2.78 -1.21 11.28
N SER A 411 3.98 -0.62 11.29
CA SER A 411 5.24 -1.38 11.32
C SER A 411 5.45 -2.16 12.61
N ILE A 412 5.09 -1.61 13.78
CA ILE A 412 5.20 -2.30 15.07
C ILE A 412 4.27 -3.52 15.11
N GLY A 413 3.01 -3.36 14.69
CA GLY A 413 2.05 -4.48 14.60
C GLY A 413 2.55 -5.58 13.67
N LEU A 414 3.15 -5.21 12.53
CA LEU A 414 3.74 -6.13 11.57
C LEU A 414 4.93 -6.91 12.13
N VAL A 415 5.89 -6.20 12.73
CA VAL A 415 7.11 -6.79 13.31
C VAL A 415 6.77 -7.76 14.44
N LEU A 416 5.73 -7.47 15.25
CA LEU A 416 5.27 -8.35 16.32
C LEU A 416 4.42 -9.52 15.83
N ALA A 417 3.73 -9.40 14.70
CA ALA A 417 2.98 -10.50 14.09
C ALA A 417 3.90 -11.65 13.63
N ILE A 418 5.13 -11.36 13.18
CA ILE A 418 6.09 -12.36 12.67
C ILE A 418 6.48 -13.41 13.72
N PRO A 419 7.03 -13.07 14.91
CA PRO A 419 7.40 -14.06 15.91
C PRO A 419 6.19 -14.83 16.46
N VAL A 420 5.02 -14.19 16.58
CA VAL A 420 3.79 -14.86 17.03
C VAL A 420 3.29 -15.86 15.99
N THR A 421 3.23 -15.47 14.71
CA THR A 421 2.88 -16.39 13.61
C THR A 421 3.85 -17.56 13.54
N THR A 422 5.15 -17.29 13.66
CA THR A 422 6.20 -18.32 13.65
C THR A 422 6.06 -19.28 14.83
N LEU A 423 5.76 -18.78 16.03
CA LEU A 423 5.53 -19.61 17.21
C LEU A 423 4.29 -20.50 17.04
N ILE A 424 3.15 -19.92 16.62
CA ILE A 424 1.91 -20.67 16.37
C ILE A 424 2.14 -21.74 15.29
N ALA A 425 2.85 -21.40 14.20
CA ALA A 425 3.18 -22.33 13.14
C ALA A 425 4.04 -23.50 13.64
N VAL A 426 5.10 -23.24 14.40
CA VAL A 426 5.97 -24.29 14.96
C VAL A 426 5.17 -25.22 15.88
N LEU A 427 4.29 -24.66 16.74
CA LEU A 427 3.42 -25.43 17.63
C LEU A 427 2.42 -26.30 16.85
N VAL A 428 1.75 -25.74 15.84
CA VAL A 428 0.77 -26.44 15.00
C VAL A 428 1.42 -27.54 14.17
N VAL A 429 2.55 -27.24 13.52
CA VAL A 429 3.27 -28.20 12.67
C VAL A 429 3.82 -29.37 13.51
N LYS A 430 4.43 -29.08 14.66
CA LYS A 430 4.88 -30.15 15.57
C LYS A 430 3.71 -30.95 16.14
N ALA A 431 2.59 -30.31 16.49
CA ALA A 431 1.39 -31.02 16.95
C ALA A 431 0.69 -31.84 15.84
N THR A 432 0.84 -31.51 14.56
CA THR A 432 0.21 -32.22 13.44
C THR A 432 1.04 -33.39 12.90
N HIS A 433 2.38 -33.34 12.99
CA HIS A 433 3.27 -34.27 12.28
C HIS A 433 4.24 -35.10 13.16
N MET A 434 4.10 -35.13 14.50
CA MET A 434 4.89 -35.97 15.43
C MET A 434 4.97 -37.49 15.13
N GLY A 435 4.21 -38.00 14.14
CA GLY A 435 4.04 -39.43 13.89
C GLY A 435 5.04 -40.10 12.95
N ARG A 436 6.05 -39.41 12.38
CA ARG A 436 7.09 -40.02 11.52
C ARG A 436 8.27 -40.61 12.30
N ARG A 437 8.11 -40.89 13.59
CA ARG A 437 9.09 -41.68 14.36
C ARG A 437 9.08 -43.13 13.87
N GLN A 438 10.00 -43.46 12.98
CA GLN A 438 10.49 -44.83 12.87
C GLN A 438 11.05 -45.25 14.24
N PRO A 439 10.65 -46.39 14.82
CA PRO A 439 11.51 -47.05 15.77
C PRO A 439 12.77 -47.46 15.00
N MET A 440 13.93 -46.96 15.43
CA MET A 440 15.20 -47.40 14.89
C MET A 440 15.34 -48.87 15.24
N GLY A 441 15.23 -49.74 14.24
CA GLY A 441 15.26 -51.18 14.44
C GLY A 441 16.62 -51.56 15.03
N LEU A 442 16.60 -52.12 16.24
CA LEU A 442 17.72 -52.89 16.77
C LEU A 442 17.77 -54.20 15.98
N GLU A 443 18.35 -54.18 14.78
CA GLU A 443 18.71 -55.42 14.09
C GLU A 443 19.81 -56.10 14.91
N GLY A 444 19.45 -57.25 15.51
CA GLY A 444 20.33 -57.98 16.39
C GLY A 444 21.50 -58.58 15.62
N GLY A 445 22.71 -58.39 16.15
CA GLY A 445 23.87 -59.13 15.69
C GLY A 445 23.71 -60.62 15.99
N ALA A 446 23.48 -61.42 14.95
CA ALA A 446 23.67 -62.87 15.01
C ALA A 446 25.17 -63.19 14.77
N PRO A 447 25.80 -64.08 15.57
CA PRO A 447 27.19 -64.43 15.36
C PRO A 447 27.33 -65.41 14.20
N VAL A 448 28.18 -65.09 13.22
CA VAL A 448 28.57 -66.03 12.16
C VAL A 448 29.82 -66.79 12.63
N LEU A 449 29.69 -68.11 12.79
CA LEU A 449 30.78 -69.05 13.11
C LEU A 449 31.01 -70.02 11.95
N SER A 450 32.11 -69.80 11.22
CA SER A 450 32.80 -70.74 10.32
C SER A 450 33.97 -69.97 9.67
N GLY A 451 35.24 -70.38 9.68
CA GLY A 451 35.84 -71.67 10.04
C GLY A 451 36.45 -72.34 8.80
N GLU A 452 37.78 -72.17 8.61
CA GLU A 452 38.71 -72.83 7.67
C GLU A 452 38.34 -72.98 6.16
N ALA A 453 39.27 -73.02 5.18
CA ALA A 453 40.74 -72.92 5.15
C ALA A 453 41.24 -72.59 3.71
N ASP A 454 42.50 -72.11 3.61
CA ASP A 454 43.48 -72.27 2.50
C ASP A 454 43.11 -71.88 1.04
N ASP A 455 44.04 -71.50 0.15
CA ASP A 455 45.50 -71.34 0.18
C ASP A 455 45.86 -70.26 -0.88
N GLY A 456 47.08 -69.67 -0.86
CA GLY A 456 47.59 -68.96 -2.05
C GLY A 456 48.48 -67.74 -1.85
N GLY A 457 49.73 -67.93 -1.46
CA GLY A 457 50.86 -67.20 -2.06
C GLY A 457 51.27 -65.84 -1.46
N ALA A 458 52.33 -65.87 -0.67
CA ALA A 458 53.06 -64.69 -0.19
C ALA A 458 53.71 -63.85 -1.31
N HIS A 459 53.86 -62.53 -1.08
CA HIS A 459 55.17 -61.92 -0.82
C HIS A 459 55.11 -60.37 -0.69
N LEU A 460 55.55 -59.85 0.46
CA LEU A 460 56.14 -58.51 0.60
C LEU A 460 57.67 -58.70 0.69
N PRO A 461 58.49 -57.72 0.26
CA PRO A 461 59.06 -56.80 1.25
C PRO A 461 59.37 -55.36 0.80
N ALA A 462 59.38 -54.46 1.79
CA ALA A 462 60.33 -53.35 2.04
C ALA A 462 60.66 -52.24 0.99
N ARG A 463 60.32 -51.00 1.40
CA ARG A 463 61.13 -49.74 1.37
C ARG A 463 62.22 -49.52 0.30
N ALA A 464 62.09 -48.41 -0.44
CA ALA A 464 63.20 -47.50 -0.80
C ALA A 464 62.72 -46.04 -0.97
N ARG A 465 63.63 -45.04 -1.01
CA ARG A 465 63.39 -43.58 -0.95
C ARG A 465 63.62 -42.85 -2.30
N GLN A 466 63.28 -41.54 -2.32
CA GLN A 466 63.59 -40.47 -3.30
C GLN A 466 62.63 -40.39 -4.51
N SER A 467 62.27 -39.23 -5.10
CA SER A 467 62.77 -37.83 -4.99
C SER A 467 61.70 -36.77 -5.32
N GLY A 468 61.89 -35.51 -4.90
CA GLY A 468 61.12 -34.30 -5.31
C GLY A 468 60.15 -33.78 -4.23
N ARG A 469 60.39 -32.63 -3.57
CA ARG A 469 60.28 -31.23 -4.04
C ARG A 469 58.89 -30.85 -4.55
N ASP A 470 58.26 -29.73 -4.21
CA ASP A 470 58.41 -28.68 -3.17
C ASP A 470 56.98 -28.07 -3.02
N ASP A 471 56.47 -27.50 -1.92
CA ASP A 471 57.04 -27.19 -0.60
C ASP A 471 55.91 -27.25 0.50
N VAL A 472 56.24 -27.00 1.77
CA VAL A 472 55.29 -26.85 2.90
C VAL A 472 55.69 -25.67 3.79
N GLY A 473 54.74 -24.80 4.17
CA GLY A 473 54.71 -24.39 5.58
C GLY A 473 53.97 -23.10 5.93
N PRO A 474 53.42 -22.99 7.17
CA PRO A 474 52.37 -22.02 7.50
C PRO A 474 52.78 -21.02 8.63
N PRO A 475 52.14 -20.93 9.83
CA PRO A 475 51.44 -19.71 10.25
C PRO A 475 51.97 -19.13 11.60
N LEU A 476 51.06 -18.57 12.42
CA LEU A 476 51.23 -17.92 13.75
C LEU A 476 51.61 -16.41 13.67
N GLY A 477 51.20 -15.52 14.58
CA GLY A 477 50.29 -15.63 15.73
C GLY A 477 50.73 -14.76 16.93
N GLU A 478 49.88 -13.79 17.36
CA GLU A 478 49.95 -13.03 18.63
C GLU A 478 51.22 -12.11 18.85
N ASP A 479 51.26 -11.05 19.68
CA ASP A 479 50.36 -10.58 20.76
C ASP A 479 50.59 -9.09 21.19
N VAL A 480 49.71 -8.52 22.06
CA VAL A 480 49.97 -7.47 23.12
C VAL A 480 50.42 -6.03 22.67
N HIS A 481 50.06 -4.84 23.24
CA HIS A 481 49.17 -4.36 24.34
C HIS A 481 48.95 -2.80 24.32
N LEU A 482 48.01 -2.26 25.15
CA LEU A 482 47.87 -0.86 25.70
C LEU A 482 47.74 0.35 24.72
N GLY A 483 46.98 1.45 24.92
CA GLY A 483 46.15 1.98 26.02
C GLY A 483 46.59 3.42 26.42
N GLY A 484 45.77 4.48 26.47
CA GLY A 484 44.33 4.69 26.18
C GLY A 484 43.86 6.15 26.48
N ASP A 485 42.54 6.37 26.64
CA ASP A 485 41.84 7.53 27.26
C ASP A 485 41.67 8.93 26.57
N THR A 486 40.56 9.57 27.03
CA THR A 486 40.10 10.99 27.04
C THR A 486 39.51 11.71 25.81
N ALA A 487 38.46 12.49 26.12
CA ALA A 487 37.68 13.37 25.23
C ALA A 487 38.07 14.85 25.42
N GLY A 488 37.74 15.71 24.45
CA GLY A 488 37.92 17.16 24.61
C GLY A 488 37.40 18.03 23.45
N GLY A 489 36.33 18.78 23.72
CA GLY A 489 36.28 20.24 23.49
C GLY A 489 36.32 20.84 22.07
N THR A 490 35.16 21.42 21.70
CA THR A 490 34.99 22.83 21.26
C THR A 490 35.64 23.40 19.98
N ALA A 491 34.72 23.86 19.11
CA ALA A 491 34.61 25.23 18.56
C ALA A 491 35.37 25.68 17.29
N ASP A 492 34.60 26.42 16.48
CA ASP A 492 34.93 27.48 15.50
C ASP A 492 35.87 27.22 14.30
N GLY A 493 35.60 27.92 13.19
CA GLY A 493 36.62 28.14 12.15
C GLY A 493 36.21 28.07 10.67
N THR A 494 35.15 28.78 10.27
CA THR A 494 35.10 29.65 9.07
C THR A 494 36.09 29.43 7.88
N THR A 495 35.54 29.37 6.65
CA THR A 495 36.22 29.49 5.31
C THR A 495 37.18 28.35 4.90
N ALA A 496 37.45 28.05 3.61
CA ALA A 496 37.13 28.72 2.34
C ALA A 496 36.84 27.71 1.19
N ALA A 497 36.51 28.22 0.00
CA ALA A 497 36.18 27.45 -1.20
C ALA A 497 37.36 26.68 -1.82
N ALA A 498 37.06 25.54 -2.46
CA ALA A 498 37.95 24.90 -3.44
C ALA A 498 37.13 24.19 -4.54
N GLY A 499 36.87 24.90 -5.64
CA GLY A 499 36.42 24.25 -6.88
C GLY A 499 37.62 23.97 -7.80
N THR A 500 37.76 22.76 -8.33
CA THR A 500 38.16 22.55 -9.74
C THR A 500 38.10 21.09 -10.23
N ARG A 501 37.40 20.91 -11.36
CA ARG A 501 37.71 20.03 -12.51
C ARG A 501 38.34 18.64 -12.29
N ARG A 502 37.49 17.63 -12.48
CA ARG A 502 37.83 16.29 -13.03
C ARG A 502 36.83 16.03 -14.18
N GLY A 503 37.18 15.63 -15.39
CA GLY A 503 38.48 15.48 -16.04
C GLY A 503 38.32 15.49 -17.58
N ARG A 504 39.42 15.48 -18.34
CA ARG A 504 39.43 15.45 -19.81
C ARG A 504 40.47 14.43 -20.31
N ARG A 505 40.03 13.34 -20.96
CA ARG A 505 40.68 12.70 -22.14
C ARG A 505 40.07 11.33 -22.46
N ALA A 506 39.42 11.25 -23.60
CA ALA A 506 39.44 10.10 -24.50
C ALA A 506 38.89 10.57 -25.86
N ASP A 507 39.76 10.99 -26.79
CA ASP A 507 39.44 10.91 -28.24
C ASP A 507 40.66 11.23 -29.14
N ARG A 508 41.16 10.21 -29.85
CA ARG A 508 41.86 10.17 -31.15
C ARG A 508 41.86 8.68 -31.55
N ARG A 509 41.05 8.20 -32.50
CA ARG A 509 41.23 8.22 -33.98
C ARG A 509 42.51 7.51 -34.46
N PRO A 510 42.51 6.84 -35.64
CA PRO A 510 41.53 6.94 -36.74
C PRO A 510 40.25 6.14 -36.54
#